data_AF-A0A2V6TVR4-F1
#
_entry.id   AF-A0A2V6TVR4-F1
#
_cell.length_a   1.000
_cell.length_b   1.000
_cell.length_c   1.000
_cell.angle_alpha   90.00
_cell.angle_beta   90.00
_cell.angle_gamma   90.00
#
_symmetry.space_group_name_H-M   'P 1'
#
loop_
_entity.id
_entity.type
_entity.pdbx_description
1 polymer ?
#
loop_
_entity_poly.entity_id
_entity_poly.type
_entity_poly.pdbx_seq_one_letter_code
_entity_poly.pdbx_strand_id
1 'polypeptide(L)'
;MITLEFHDPSGVIAVKQPHAPRVPTLAGKRVGFVSNEQWQAYRMLPLLKQLLETDFPGIEVLPIDAFPQGNAVIGSEETAALVKQSGVDAVLIGNAA
;
A
#
# COMPACT_ATOMS: atom_id res chain seq x y z
N MET A 1 4.61 -38.15 -23.85
CA MET A 1 3.27 -37.61 -23.53
C MET A 1 3.50 -36.20 -23.00
N ILE A 2 2.91 -35.17 -23.59
CA ILE A 2 3.09 -33.78 -23.14
C ILE A 2 1.83 -33.39 -22.36
N THR A 3 2.03 -32.87 -21.15
CA THR A 3 0.96 -32.31 -20.33
C THR A 3 0.99 -30.80 -20.48
N LEU A 4 -0.16 -30.21 -20.81
CA LEU A 4 -0.35 -28.76 -20.86
C LEU A 4 -1.25 -28.37 -19.69
N GLU A 5 -0.73 -27.53 -18.80
CA GLU A 5 -1.47 -26.94 -17.69
C GLU A 5 -1.98 -25.55 -18.11
N PHE A 6 -3.29 -25.33 -18.02
CA PHE A 6 -3.94 -24.07 -18.37
C PHE A 6 -4.49 -23.43 -17.10
N HIS A 7 -4.00 -22.23 -16.78
CA HIS A 7 -4.50 -21.43 -15.66
C HIS A 7 -5.52 -20.41 -16.16
N ASP A 8 -6.75 -20.46 -15.64
CA ASP A 8 -7.78 -19.45 -15.90
C ASP A 8 -7.34 -18.11 -15.29
N PRO A 9 -7.18 -17.04 -16.10
CA PRO A 9 -6.84 -15.72 -15.57
C PRO A 9 -8.01 -15.07 -14.80
N SER A 10 -9.21 -15.65 -14.89
CA SER A 10 -10.36 -15.29 -14.07
C SER A 10 -10.47 -16.22 -12.86
N GLY A 11 -10.37 -15.65 -11.67
CA GLY A 11 -10.39 -16.40 -10.41
C GLY A 11 -9.56 -15.72 -9.33
N VAL A 12 -9.64 -16.25 -8.10
CA VAL A 12 -8.79 -15.81 -7.00
C VAL A 12 -7.93 -17.00 -6.57
N ILE A 13 -6.62 -16.78 -6.42
CA ILE A 13 -5.76 -17.76 -5.76
C ILE A 13 -6.00 -17.60 -4.26
N ALA A 14 -6.34 -18.68 -3.58
CA ALA A 14 -6.50 -18.66 -2.12
C ALA A 14 -5.20 -18.20 -1.47
N VAL A 15 -5.27 -17.14 -0.65
CA VAL A 15 -4.12 -16.65 0.12
C VAL A 15 -3.80 -17.67 1.21
N LYS A 16 -2.74 -18.45 1.02
CA LYS A 16 -2.32 -19.51 1.95
C LYS A 16 -1.60 -18.96 3.20
N GLN A 17 -1.00 -17.78 3.09
CA GLN A 17 -0.25 -17.14 4.17
C GLN A 17 -0.58 -15.65 4.23
N PRO A 18 -1.31 -15.18 5.26
CA PRO A 18 -1.51 -13.76 5.48
C PRO A 18 -0.25 -13.16 6.11
N HIS A 19 0.34 -12.17 5.44
CA HIS A 19 1.50 -11.41 5.96
C HIS A 19 1.10 -10.16 6.75
N ALA A 20 -0.18 -9.77 6.69
CA ALA A 20 -0.76 -8.67 7.47
C ALA A 20 -2.26 -8.94 7.73
N PRO A 21 -2.82 -8.43 8.85
CA PRO A 21 -4.26 -8.46 9.10
C PRO A 21 -5.03 -7.72 8.00
N ARG A 22 -6.22 -8.21 7.66
CA ARG A 22 -7.13 -7.50 6.76
C ARG A 22 -7.78 -6.33 7.49
N VAL A 23 -7.76 -5.16 6.87
CA VAL A 23 -8.40 -3.96 7.38
C VAL A 23 -9.79 -3.85 6.75
N PRO A 24 -10.89 -3.95 7.53
CA PRO A 24 -12.25 -3.99 6.98
C PRO A 24 -12.77 -2.61 6.56
N THR A 25 -12.16 -1.53 7.05
CA THR A 25 -12.50 -0.14 6.75
C THR A 25 -11.33 0.78 7.08
N LEU A 26 -11.20 1.90 6.36
CA LEU A 26 -10.23 2.95 6.66
C LEU A 26 -10.80 4.08 7.55
N ALA A 27 -12.09 4.05 7.89
CA ALA A 27 -12.68 5.02 8.80
C ALA A 27 -12.00 4.95 10.19
N GLY A 28 -11.61 6.11 10.73
CA GLY A 28 -10.91 6.20 12.01
C GLY A 28 -9.47 5.66 12.01
N LYS A 29 -8.89 5.34 10.86
CA LYS A 29 -7.56 4.71 10.75
C LYS A 29 -6.45 5.72 10.51
N ARG A 30 -5.27 5.43 11.05
CA ARG A 30 -4.02 6.09 10.69
C ARG A 30 -3.37 5.36 9.52
N VAL A 31 -3.16 6.05 8.41
CA VAL A 31 -2.58 5.44 7.20
C VAL A 31 -1.43 6.27 6.66
N GLY A 32 -0.43 5.63 6.06
CA GLY A 32 0.67 6.33 5.39
C GLY A 32 0.95 5.82 3.98
N PHE A 33 1.92 6.44 3.32
CA PHE A 33 2.30 6.14 1.93
C PHE A 33 3.76 5.73 1.82
N VAL A 34 4.02 4.71 1.00
CA VAL A 34 5.35 4.44 0.44
C VAL A 34 5.20 4.28 -1.06
N SER A 35 6.13 4.82 -1.83
CA SER A 35 6.06 4.80 -3.29
C SER A 35 7.45 4.68 -3.89
N ASN A 36 7.50 4.10 -5.09
CA ASN A 36 8.70 4.09 -5.90
C ASN A 36 8.81 5.34 -6.82
N GLU A 37 7.94 6.33 -6.60
CA GLU A 37 7.86 7.63 -7.28
C GLU A 37 7.57 7.58 -8.79
N GLN A 38 7.19 6.42 -9.31
CA GLN A 38 6.84 6.30 -10.72
C GLN A 38 5.38 6.73 -11.00
N TRP A 39 5.00 6.78 -12.28
CA TRP A 39 3.61 7.01 -12.73
C TRP A 39 2.98 8.29 -12.17
N GLN A 40 3.76 9.36 -12.09
CA GLN A 40 3.34 10.67 -11.56
C GLN A 40 2.88 10.62 -10.10
N ALA A 41 3.55 9.86 -9.23
CA ALA A 41 3.27 9.79 -7.79
C ALA A 41 3.13 11.18 -7.14
N TYR A 42 3.97 12.15 -7.53
CA TYR A 42 3.91 13.53 -7.05
C TYR A 42 2.56 14.23 -7.29
N ARG A 43 1.78 13.78 -8.27
CA ARG A 43 0.44 14.30 -8.58
C ARG A 43 -0.65 13.38 -8.05
N MET A 44 -0.46 12.07 -8.17
CA MET A 44 -1.50 11.09 -7.83
C MET A 44 -1.65 10.88 -6.32
N LEU A 45 -0.56 10.83 -5.56
CA LEU A 45 -0.63 10.60 -4.12
C LEU A 45 -1.29 11.74 -3.34
N PRO A 46 -1.06 13.04 -3.66
CA PRO A 46 -1.81 14.13 -3.03
C PRO A 46 -3.31 14.04 -3.30
N LEU A 47 -3.71 13.73 -4.54
CA LEU A 47 -5.11 13.58 -4.89
C LEU A 47 -5.75 12.38 -4.16
N LEU A 48 -5.04 11.25 -4.11
CA LEU A 48 -5.51 10.06 -3.40
C LEU A 48 -5.71 10.35 -1.90
N LYS A 49 -4.77 11.07 -1.27
CA LYS A 49 -4.92 11.53 0.12
C LYS A 49 -6.20 12.34 0.31
N GLN A 50 -6.46 13.33 -0.56
CA GLN A 50 -7.68 14.14 -0.49
C GLN A 50 -8.96 13.30 -0.64
N LEU A 51 -8.97 12.34 -1.55
CA LEU A 51 -10.10 11.43 -1.75
C LEU A 51 -10.33 10.53 -0.52
N LEU A 52 -9.26 9.96 0.04
CA LEU A 52 -9.35 9.14 1.26
C LEU A 52 -9.92 9.94 2.44
N GLU A 53 -9.45 11.16 2.64
CA GLU A 53 -9.94 12.04 3.71
C GLU A 53 -11.39 12.47 3.50
N THR A 54 -11.86 12.53 2.26
CA THR A 54 -13.26 12.81 1.92
C THR A 54 -14.15 11.60 2.16
N ASP A 55 -13.69 10.41 1.76
CA ASP A 55 -14.52 9.20 1.71
C ASP A 55 -14.57 8.44 3.05
N PHE A 56 -13.55 8.59 3.91
CA PHE A 56 -13.42 7.83 5.15
C PHE A 56 -13.46 8.76 6.38
N PRO A 57 -14.59 8.81 7.10
CA PRO A 57 -14.71 9.65 8.29
C PRO A 57 -13.65 9.34 9.35
N GLY A 58 -12.99 10.37 9.86
CA GLY A 58 -12.00 10.26 10.94
C GLY A 58 -10.70 9.56 10.56
N ILE A 59 -10.46 9.28 9.27
CA ILE A 59 -9.14 8.81 8.82
C ILE A 59 -8.08 9.89 9.09
N GLU A 60 -6.90 9.46 9.52
CA GLU A 60 -5.70 10.29 9.59
C GLU A 60 -4.72 9.78 8.52
N VAL A 61 -4.64 10.49 7.41
CA VAL A 61 -3.67 10.18 6.36
C VAL A 61 -2.40 10.97 6.64
N LEU A 62 -1.27 10.28 6.85
CA LEU A 62 0.02 10.95 7.04
C LEU A 62 0.47 11.72 5.79
N PRO A 63 1.36 12.72 5.92
CA PRO A 63 2.04 13.34 4.78
C PRO A 63 2.70 12.30 3.88
N ILE A 64 2.78 12.58 2.58
CA ILE A 64 3.31 11.64 1.58
C ILE A 64 4.80 11.36 1.83
N ASP A 65 5.52 12.33 2.36
CA ASP A 65 6.94 12.28 2.71
C ASP A 65 7.20 11.81 4.16
N ALA A 66 6.17 11.32 4.87
CA ALA A 66 6.33 10.78 6.22
C ALA A 66 7.25 9.53 6.28
N PHE A 67 7.40 8.83 5.16
CA PHE A 67 8.30 7.70 4.99
C PHE A 67 9.22 7.89 3.77
N PRO A 68 10.39 7.21 3.72
CA PRO A 68 11.27 7.24 2.57
C PRO A 68 10.56 6.83 1.27
N GLN A 69 10.79 7.60 0.21
CA GLN A 69 10.23 7.39 -1.12
C GLN A 69 11.35 7.04 -2.12
N GLY A 70 11.00 6.26 -3.15
CA GLY A 70 11.87 5.90 -4.26
C GLY A 70 12.17 4.41 -4.36
N ASN A 71 12.54 3.98 -5.58
CA ASN A 71 12.80 2.56 -5.92
C ASN A 71 13.77 1.85 -4.97
N ALA A 72 14.84 2.54 -4.56
CA ALA A 72 15.89 1.94 -3.74
C ALA A 72 15.45 1.68 -2.29
N VAL A 73 14.45 2.40 -1.79
CA VAL A 73 14.12 2.43 -0.36
C VAL A 73 12.73 1.88 -0.05
N ILE A 74 11.79 1.87 -1.00
CA ILE A 74 10.39 1.47 -0.77
C ILE A 74 10.26 0.05 -0.16
N GLY A 75 11.13 -0.87 -0.57
CA GLY A 75 11.14 -2.27 -0.11
C GLY A 75 12.21 -2.59 0.94
N SER A 76 12.85 -1.58 1.52
CA SER A 76 13.92 -1.76 2.50
C SER A 76 13.37 -2.18 3.87
N GLU A 77 14.14 -2.98 4.60
CA GLU A 77 13.82 -3.37 5.98
C GLU A 77 13.77 -2.15 6.90
N GLU A 78 14.59 -1.14 6.63
CA GLU A 78 14.61 0.12 7.36
C GLU A 78 13.28 0.88 7.20
N THR A 79 12.73 0.94 5.98
CA THR A 79 11.42 1.56 5.73
C THR A 79 10.30 0.75 6.39
N ALA A 80 10.36 -0.58 6.32
CA ALA A 80 9.39 -1.44 7.02
C ALA A 80 9.42 -1.24 8.55
N ALA A 81 10.62 -1.10 9.14
CA ALA A 81 10.79 -0.83 10.56
C ALA A 81 10.23 0.54 10.96
N LEU A 82 10.48 1.59 10.17
CA LEU A 82 9.93 2.94 10.38
C LEU A 82 8.40 2.93 10.34
N VAL A 83 7.80 2.28 9.33
CA VAL A 83 6.36 2.09 9.23
C VAL A 83 5.81 1.42 10.48
N LYS A 84 6.42 0.33 10.93
CA LYS A 84 5.99 -0.41 12.13
C LYS A 84 6.08 0.45 13.40
N GLN A 85 7.15 1.22 13.55
CA GLN A 85 7.35 2.10 14.71
C GLN A 85 6.37 3.28 14.74
N SER A 86 5.92 3.76 13.58
CA SER A 86 4.98 4.88 13.48
C SER A 86 3.57 4.58 14.03
N GLY A 87 3.24 3.30 14.19
CA GLY A 87 1.94 2.86 14.70
C GLY A 87 0.77 3.08 13.75
N VAL A 88 1.02 3.24 12.44
CA VAL A 88 -0.06 3.28 11.44
C VAL A 88 -0.82 1.95 11.38
N ASP A 89 -2.13 2.02 11.14
CA ASP A 89 -2.98 0.85 10.95
C ASP A 89 -2.75 0.19 9.57
N ALA A 90 -2.38 0.99 8.56
CA ALA A 90 -2.12 0.51 7.20
C ALA A 90 -1.15 1.41 6.42
N VAL A 91 -0.56 0.86 5.36
CA VAL A 91 0.23 1.60 4.38
C VAL A 91 -0.28 1.33 2.97
N LEU A 92 -0.43 2.40 2.21
CA LEU A 92 -0.72 2.39 0.78
C LEU A 92 0.61 2.38 0.02
N ILE A 93 0.81 1.34 -0.79
CA ILE A 93 2.05 1.13 -1.54
C ILE A 93 1.81 1.52 -3.01
N GLY A 94 2.43 2.62 -3.44
CA GLY A 94 2.52 3.00 -4.86
C GLY A 94 3.76 2.36 -5.50
N ASN A 95 3.68 1.06 -5.78
CA ASN A 95 4.75 0.28 -6.43
C ASN A 95 4.31 -0.10 -7.84
N ALA A 96 4.78 0.65 -8.84
CA ALA A 96 4.58 0.28 -10.24
C ALA A 96 5.80 -0.49 -10.76
N ALA A 97 5.56 -1.59 -11.46
CA ALA A 97 6.56 -2.46 -12.08
C ALA A 97 6.31 -2.56 -13.59
#